data_AF-A0A4U9HA88-F1
#
_entry.id   AF-A0A4U9HA88-F1
#
_cell.length_a   1.000
_cell.length_b   1.000
_cell.length_c   1.000
_cell.angle_alpha   90.00
_cell.angle_beta   90.00
_cell.angle_gamma   90.00
#
_symmetry.space_group_name_H-M   'P 1'
#
loop_
_entity.id
_entity.type
_entity.pdbx_description
1 polymer ?
#
loop_
_entity_poly.entity_id
_entity_poly.type
_entity_poly.pdbx_seq_one_letter_code
_entity_poly.pdbx_strand_id
1 'polypeptide(L)'
;MSENEQLSALLAACHWIGDKGWCPATGGNMSLRLNHEYCLVTESGKDKGSLRQQDFLPVEIASNHAPDGRTPSAETGLHTLLYRLYPQVSAVLHTHSVNATVLSRVEQGDALRLQGYEMQKSLSGQRSHQDVVSIPIFDNDQDIPRLAAQVAAYAERTPLAYGFLVRGHGLYCWGGKCRKRAAILKGWSFYSSVSCNVVYWRRNDSRDCYRY
;
A
#
# COMPACT_ATOMS: atom_id res chain seq x y z
N MET A 1 -6.13 5.27 22.88
CA MET A 1 -7.23 4.83 21.99
C MET A 1 -7.47 3.36 22.29
N SER A 2 -8.72 2.95 22.46
CA SER A 2 -9.05 1.53 22.63
C SER A 2 -8.89 0.80 21.29
N GLU A 3 -8.77 -0.52 21.33
CA GLU A 3 -8.73 -1.39 20.14
C GLU A 3 -9.94 -1.15 19.22
N ASN A 4 -11.13 -1.03 19.82
CA ASN A 4 -12.37 -0.72 19.11
C ASN A 4 -12.32 0.59 18.33
N GLU A 5 -11.68 1.65 18.87
CA GLU A 5 -11.52 2.91 18.16
C GLU A 5 -10.59 2.79 16.94
N GLN A 6 -9.54 1.95 17.04
CA GLN A 6 -8.61 1.72 15.94
C GLN A 6 -9.24 0.91 14.81
N LEU A 7 -10.01 -0.13 15.16
CA LEU A 7 -10.73 -0.94 14.18
C LEU A 7 -11.82 -0.13 13.47
N SER A 8 -12.59 0.70 14.20
CA SER A 8 -13.56 1.61 13.58
C SER A 8 -12.90 2.61 12.64
N ALA A 9 -11.72 3.14 12.98
CA ALA A 9 -10.98 4.03 12.09
C ALA A 9 -10.46 3.32 10.84
N LEU A 10 -10.02 2.06 10.96
CA LEU A 10 -9.62 1.25 9.81
C LEU A 10 -10.82 0.95 8.90
N LEU A 11 -11.97 0.59 9.47
CA LEU A 11 -13.21 0.36 8.72
C LEU A 11 -13.62 1.60 7.91
N ALA A 12 -13.61 2.78 8.52
CA ALA A 12 -13.89 4.02 7.82
C ALA A 12 -12.90 4.27 6.66
N ALA A 13 -11.62 3.90 6.83
CA ALA A 13 -10.64 3.97 5.76
C ALA A 13 -10.92 2.94 4.65
N CYS A 14 -11.30 1.71 5.00
CA CYS A 14 -11.69 0.68 4.03
C CYS A 14 -12.86 1.12 3.15
N HIS A 15 -13.92 1.66 3.77
CA HIS A 15 -15.09 2.16 3.06
C HIS A 15 -14.71 3.29 2.10
N TRP A 16 -13.94 4.26 2.58
CA TRP A 16 -13.44 5.35 1.73
C TRP A 16 -12.56 4.86 0.56
N ILE A 17 -11.69 3.87 0.78
CA ILE A 17 -10.88 3.23 -0.28
C ILE A 17 -11.78 2.53 -1.31
N GLY A 18 -12.82 1.84 -0.83
CA GLY A 18 -13.84 1.19 -1.66
C GLY A 18 -14.57 2.20 -2.54
N ASP A 19 -15.07 3.29 -1.95
CA ASP A 19 -15.75 4.39 -2.67
C ASP A 19 -14.86 5.06 -3.72
N LYS A 20 -13.54 5.06 -3.51
CA LYS A 20 -12.57 5.57 -4.49
C LYS A 20 -12.24 4.58 -5.61
N GLY A 21 -12.75 3.35 -5.55
CA GLY A 21 -12.49 2.31 -6.55
C GLY A 21 -11.04 1.81 -6.53
N TRP A 22 -10.35 1.90 -5.39
CA TRP A 22 -8.95 1.49 -5.28
C TRP A 22 -8.76 0.01 -4.96
N CYS A 23 -9.85 -0.71 -4.74
CA CYS A 23 -9.89 -2.15 -4.47
C CYS A 23 -10.93 -2.83 -5.37
N PRO A 24 -10.82 -2.72 -6.71
CA PRO A 24 -11.78 -3.33 -7.62
C PRO A 24 -11.78 -4.87 -7.48
N ALA A 25 -12.92 -5.50 -7.76
CA ALA A 25 -13.08 -6.96 -7.77
C ALA A 25 -12.56 -7.65 -6.50
N THR A 26 -12.79 -7.05 -5.31
CA THR A 26 -12.37 -7.54 -3.99
C THR A 26 -10.85 -7.53 -3.73
N GLY A 27 -10.06 -6.98 -4.66
CA GLY A 27 -8.60 -6.90 -4.59
C GLY A 27 -8.10 -6.01 -3.46
N GLY A 28 -6.89 -6.30 -2.99
CA GLY A 28 -6.28 -5.63 -1.84
C GLY A 28 -6.73 -6.23 -0.50
N ASN A 29 -6.00 -5.89 0.56
CA ASN A 29 -6.24 -6.37 1.93
C ASN A 29 -5.76 -5.33 2.95
N MET A 30 -6.42 -5.27 4.12
CA MET A 30 -6.08 -4.31 5.16
C MET A 30 -5.79 -5.05 6.46
N SER A 31 -4.90 -4.53 7.28
CA SER A 31 -4.65 -5.10 8.60
C SER A 31 -4.43 -4.07 9.69
N LEU A 32 -4.69 -4.46 10.93
CA LEU A 32 -4.49 -3.68 12.15
C LEU A 32 -3.71 -4.50 13.16
N ARG A 33 -2.62 -3.97 13.71
CA ARG A 33 -1.91 -4.59 14.83
C ARG A 33 -2.76 -4.47 16.11
N LEU A 34 -3.02 -5.61 16.76
CA LEU A 34 -3.63 -5.65 18.09
C LEU A 34 -2.56 -5.44 19.15
N ASN A 35 -1.52 -6.28 19.12
CA ASN A 35 -0.44 -6.27 20.10
C ASN A 35 0.88 -6.74 19.45
N HIS A 36 1.84 -7.20 20.26
CA HIS A 36 3.14 -7.68 19.75
C HIS A 36 3.03 -9.02 19.01
N GLU A 37 2.03 -9.83 19.36
CA GLU A 37 1.86 -11.20 18.88
C GLU A 37 0.82 -11.30 17.76
N TYR A 38 -0.24 -10.48 17.80
CA TYR A 38 -1.40 -10.60 16.94
C TYR A 38 -1.72 -9.33 16.15
N CYS A 39 -2.26 -9.54 14.96
CA CYS A 39 -2.90 -8.54 14.12
C CYS A 39 -4.24 -9.04 13.59
N LEU A 40 -5.12 -8.13 13.21
CA LEU A 40 -6.34 -8.39 12.46
C LEU A 40 -6.07 -8.18 10.97
N VAL A 41 -6.49 -9.10 10.11
CA VAL A 41 -6.38 -8.98 8.65
C VAL A 41 -7.74 -9.17 8.01
N THR A 42 -8.09 -8.38 7.00
CA THR A 42 -9.35 -8.56 6.27
C THR A 42 -9.41 -9.93 5.60
N GLU A 43 -10.58 -10.57 5.66
CA GLU A 43 -10.84 -11.79 4.90
C GLU A 43 -10.75 -11.54 3.38
N SER A 44 -10.16 -12.50 2.67
CA SER A 44 -10.04 -12.46 1.21
C SER A 44 -11.41 -12.52 0.52
N GLY A 45 -11.53 -11.93 -0.66
CA GLY A 45 -12.77 -11.99 -1.44
C GLY A 45 -13.92 -11.12 -0.91
N LYS A 46 -13.70 -10.34 0.15
CA LYS A 46 -14.68 -9.37 0.66
C LYS A 46 -14.51 -8.02 -0.03
N ASP A 47 -15.63 -7.43 -0.43
CA ASP A 47 -15.67 -6.04 -0.89
C ASP A 47 -15.26 -5.10 0.26
N LYS A 48 -14.25 -4.28 0.00
CA LYS A 48 -13.66 -3.36 0.96
C LYS A 48 -14.62 -2.23 1.32
N GLY A 49 -15.55 -1.88 0.42
CA GLY A 49 -16.62 -0.92 0.66
C GLY A 49 -17.66 -1.37 1.68
N SER A 50 -17.81 -2.68 1.89
CA SER A 50 -18.85 -3.26 2.75
C SER A 50 -18.33 -3.96 4.01
N LEU A 51 -17.02 -3.88 4.29
CA LEU A 51 -16.40 -4.58 5.42
C LEU A 51 -17.04 -4.21 6.75
N ARG A 52 -17.15 -5.20 7.63
CA ARG A 52 -17.58 -5.09 9.03
C ARG A 52 -16.49 -5.64 9.94
N GLN A 53 -16.61 -5.39 11.25
CA GLN A 53 -15.61 -5.85 12.23
C GLN A 53 -15.38 -7.37 12.18
N GLN A 54 -16.44 -8.14 11.96
CA GLN A 54 -16.40 -9.61 11.85
C GLN A 54 -15.68 -10.15 10.61
N ASP A 55 -15.43 -9.29 9.60
CA ASP A 55 -14.69 -9.67 8.39
C ASP A 55 -13.17 -9.54 8.59
N PHE A 56 -12.71 -9.31 9.83
CA PHE A 56 -11.32 -9.30 10.21
C PHE A 56 -10.96 -10.55 11.01
N LEU A 57 -9.81 -11.13 10.65
CA LEU A 57 -9.30 -12.38 11.18
C LEU A 57 -8.08 -12.11 12.07
N PRO A 58 -8.04 -12.65 13.30
CA PRO A 58 -6.82 -12.62 14.10
C PRO A 58 -5.77 -13.52 13.44
N VAL A 59 -4.55 -13.00 13.32
CA VAL A 59 -3.39 -13.67 12.75
C VAL A 59 -2.19 -13.41 13.66
N GLU A 60 -1.46 -14.47 13.96
CA GLU A 60 -0.16 -14.40 14.62
C GLU A 60 0.89 -13.75 13.70
N ILE A 61 1.51 -12.68 14.17
CA ILE A 61 2.54 -11.93 13.45
C ILE A 61 3.78 -12.79 13.20
N ALA A 62 4.12 -13.68 14.14
CA ALA A 62 5.31 -14.52 14.04
C ALA A 62 5.16 -15.61 12.97
N SER A 63 4.03 -16.32 12.96
CA SER A 63 3.81 -17.54 12.16
C SER A 63 2.95 -17.32 10.91
N ASN A 64 2.27 -16.17 10.80
CA ASN A 64 1.24 -15.88 9.81
C ASN A 64 -0.01 -16.76 9.93
N HIS A 65 -0.18 -17.53 11.01
CA HIS A 65 -1.33 -18.41 11.19
C HIS A 65 -2.52 -17.71 11.85
N ALA A 66 -3.74 -18.10 11.44
CA ALA A 66 -4.96 -17.72 12.14
C ALA A 66 -5.28 -18.78 13.21
N PRO A 67 -5.48 -18.40 14.49
CA PRO A 67 -5.73 -19.36 15.58
C PRO A 67 -7.03 -20.16 15.44
N ASP A 68 -8.00 -19.64 14.70
CA ASP A 68 -9.30 -20.27 14.47
C ASP A 68 -9.29 -21.35 13.36
N GLY A 69 -8.11 -21.67 12.83
CA GLY A 69 -7.92 -22.69 11.79
C GLY A 69 -8.34 -22.23 10.39
N ARG A 70 -8.76 -20.98 10.21
CA ARG A 70 -9.03 -20.42 8.88
C ARG A 70 -7.71 -20.19 8.16
N THR A 71 -7.69 -20.41 6.85
CA THR A 71 -6.50 -20.13 6.05
C THR A 71 -6.48 -18.63 5.69
N PRO A 72 -5.55 -17.83 6.25
CA PRO A 72 -5.43 -16.43 5.88
C PRO A 72 -4.97 -16.29 4.41
N SER A 73 -5.23 -15.13 3.80
CA SER A 73 -4.75 -14.83 2.44
C SER A 73 -3.24 -15.03 2.34
N ALA A 74 -2.71 -15.47 1.19
CA ALA A 74 -1.27 -15.55 0.96
C ALA A 74 -0.57 -14.19 1.20
N GLU A 75 -1.26 -13.09 0.87
CA GLU A 75 -0.79 -11.71 1.11
C GLU A 75 -0.58 -11.39 2.60
N THR A 76 -1.19 -12.15 3.51
CA THR A 76 -1.01 -12.01 4.96
C THR A 76 0.46 -12.04 5.35
N GLY A 77 1.28 -12.84 4.66
CA GLY A 77 2.72 -12.90 4.90
C GLY A 77 3.44 -11.55 4.70
N LEU A 78 2.96 -10.71 3.78
CA LEU A 78 3.49 -9.36 3.57
C LEU A 78 3.05 -8.39 4.68
N HIS A 79 1.80 -8.52 5.16
CA HIS A 79 1.31 -7.72 6.27
C HIS A 79 2.08 -8.01 7.56
N THR A 80 2.25 -9.29 7.91
CA THR A 80 2.99 -9.70 9.11
C THR A 80 4.48 -9.40 8.99
N LEU A 81 5.08 -9.52 7.80
CA LEU A 81 6.44 -9.06 7.53
C LEU A 81 6.61 -7.59 7.90
N LEU A 82 5.72 -6.71 7.45
CA LEU A 82 5.79 -5.29 7.77
C LEU A 82 5.67 -5.01 9.28
N TYR A 83 4.85 -5.79 9.99
CA TYR A 83 4.80 -5.71 11.45
C TYR A 83 6.09 -6.21 12.13
N ARG A 84 6.77 -7.22 11.58
CA ARG A 84 8.06 -7.69 12.10
C ARG A 84 9.18 -6.68 11.84
N LEU A 85 9.25 -6.12 10.64
CA LEU A 85 10.25 -5.13 10.25
C LEU A 85 10.09 -3.80 11.00
N TYR A 86 8.84 -3.39 11.27
CA TYR A 86 8.55 -2.06 11.82
C TYR A 86 7.60 -2.16 13.04
N PRO A 87 8.13 -2.30 14.26
CA PRO A 87 7.33 -2.39 15.49
C PRO A 87 6.37 -1.21 15.73
N GLN A 88 6.72 -0.03 15.21
CA GLN A 88 5.89 1.18 15.28
C GLN A 88 4.64 1.11 14.39
N VAL A 89 4.59 0.19 13.42
CA VAL A 89 3.48 0.05 12.48
C VAL A 89 2.27 -0.56 13.17
N SER A 90 1.12 0.05 12.93
CA SER A 90 -0.16 -0.28 13.53
C SER A 90 -1.22 -0.65 12.52
N ALA A 91 -1.11 -0.19 11.28
CA ALA A 91 -2.01 -0.60 10.21
C ALA A 91 -1.25 -0.70 8.90
N VAL A 92 -1.63 -1.67 8.08
CA VAL A 92 -1.11 -1.89 6.72
C VAL A 92 -2.29 -1.88 5.76
N LEU A 93 -2.14 -1.18 4.64
CA LEU A 93 -3.15 -1.06 3.59
C LEU A 93 -2.54 -1.55 2.29
N HIS A 94 -3.25 -2.47 1.63
CA HIS A 94 -2.92 -2.96 0.32
C HIS A 94 -4.04 -2.62 -0.67
N THR A 95 -3.72 -1.85 -1.72
CA THR A 95 -4.68 -1.38 -2.72
C THR A 95 -4.27 -1.75 -4.14
N HIS A 96 -5.25 -1.88 -5.02
CA HIS A 96 -5.14 -2.27 -6.43
C HIS A 96 -5.64 -1.11 -7.34
N SER A 97 -5.31 0.13 -6.98
CA SER A 97 -5.74 1.29 -7.78
C SER A 97 -5.18 1.18 -9.21
N VAL A 98 -5.98 1.60 -10.21
CA VAL A 98 -5.58 1.59 -11.63
C VAL A 98 -4.22 2.26 -11.81
N ASN A 99 -4.00 3.39 -11.13
CA ASN A 99 -2.76 4.15 -11.25
C ASN A 99 -1.55 3.41 -10.67
N ALA A 100 -1.67 2.75 -9.51
CA ALA A 100 -0.59 1.93 -8.97
C ALA A 100 -0.24 0.75 -9.91
N THR A 101 -1.27 0.09 -10.43
CA THR A 101 -1.11 -1.05 -11.35
C THR A 101 -0.46 -0.62 -12.67
N VAL A 102 -0.93 0.46 -13.28
CA VAL A 102 -0.37 0.98 -14.54
C VAL A 102 1.04 1.53 -14.35
N LEU A 103 1.26 2.40 -13.35
CA LEU A 103 2.58 2.98 -13.07
C LEU A 103 3.63 1.91 -12.83
N SER A 104 3.30 0.92 -12.00
CA SER A 104 4.22 -0.17 -11.72
C SER A 104 4.55 -1.00 -12.96
N ARG A 105 3.69 -1.04 -13.99
CA ARG A 105 3.95 -1.75 -15.25
C ARG A 105 4.74 -0.93 -16.28
N VAL A 106 4.54 0.39 -16.31
CA VAL A 106 5.24 1.27 -17.26
C VAL A 106 6.64 1.66 -16.79
N GLU A 107 6.86 1.78 -15.48
CA GLU A 107 8.18 2.04 -14.90
C GLU A 107 9.12 0.88 -15.19
N GLN A 108 10.25 1.12 -15.84
CA GLN A 108 11.21 0.07 -16.19
C GLN A 108 12.22 -0.19 -15.07
N GLY A 109 12.37 0.76 -14.15
CA GLY A 109 13.26 0.64 -13.00
C GLY A 109 12.70 -0.22 -11.86
N ASP A 110 13.50 -0.28 -10.80
CA ASP A 110 13.23 -0.95 -9.53
C ASP A 110 12.57 -0.03 -8.49
N ALA A 111 12.30 1.22 -8.85
CA ALA A 111 11.64 2.19 -7.98
C ALA A 111 10.94 3.28 -8.78
N LEU A 112 9.76 3.69 -8.30
CA LEU A 112 9.10 4.92 -8.72
C LEU A 112 9.74 6.10 -7.96
N ARG A 113 10.40 7.00 -8.69
CA ARG A 113 11.05 8.19 -8.13
C ARG A 113 10.20 9.42 -8.38
N LEU A 114 9.86 10.11 -7.30
CA LEU A 114 9.00 11.29 -7.30
C LEU A 114 9.84 12.47 -6.82
N GLN A 115 9.82 13.56 -7.58
CA GLN A 115 10.55 14.79 -7.28
C GLN A 115 9.80 15.98 -7.88
N GLY A 116 9.86 17.13 -7.22
CA GLY A 116 9.26 18.38 -7.70
C GLY A 116 7.76 18.52 -7.42
N TYR A 117 7.17 17.59 -6.65
CA TYR A 117 5.76 17.65 -6.30
C TYR A 117 5.58 18.34 -4.96
N GLU A 118 4.82 19.43 -4.94
CA GLU A 118 4.62 20.23 -3.71
C GLU A 118 4.05 19.39 -2.55
N MET A 119 3.26 18.38 -2.87
CA MET A 119 2.68 17.47 -1.88
C MET A 119 3.67 16.47 -1.29
N GLN A 120 4.92 16.40 -1.75
CA GLN A 120 5.99 15.65 -1.06
C GLN A 120 6.13 16.10 0.39
N LYS A 121 5.91 17.38 0.67
CA LYS A 121 5.95 17.97 2.02
C LYS A 121 4.92 17.36 2.99
N SER A 122 3.89 16.68 2.47
CA SER A 122 2.91 15.97 3.30
C SER A 122 3.44 14.62 3.83
N LEU A 123 4.52 14.09 3.23
CA LEU A 123 5.14 12.84 3.65
C LEU A 123 6.06 13.07 4.85
N SER A 124 5.98 12.18 5.82
CA SER A 124 6.82 12.26 7.02
C SER A 124 8.30 12.21 6.64
N GLY A 125 9.09 13.16 7.13
CA GLY A 125 10.53 13.24 6.87
C GLY A 125 10.94 14.06 5.64
N GLN A 126 10.01 14.44 4.76
CA GLN A 126 10.30 15.30 3.62
C GLN A 126 10.23 16.77 4.03
N ARG A 127 11.28 17.54 3.73
CA ARG A 127 11.36 18.98 4.07
C ARG A 127 11.29 19.87 2.84
N SER A 128 11.59 19.34 1.66
CA SER A 128 11.53 20.05 0.39
C SER A 128 10.87 19.19 -0.69
N HIS A 129 10.27 19.82 -1.71
CA HIS A 129 9.86 19.13 -2.94
C HIS A 129 11.07 18.81 -3.84
N GLN A 130 12.25 19.32 -3.51
CA GLN A 130 13.49 19.00 -4.23
C GLN A 130 14.07 17.64 -3.81
N ASP A 131 13.63 17.12 -2.66
CA ASP A 131 14.02 15.80 -2.19
C ASP A 131 13.37 14.71 -3.07
N VAL A 132 14.10 13.62 -3.33
CA VAL A 132 13.56 12.50 -4.11
C VAL A 132 12.87 11.52 -3.16
N VAL A 133 11.59 11.26 -3.41
CA VAL A 133 10.83 10.19 -2.76
C VAL A 133 10.93 8.96 -3.65
N SER A 134 11.60 7.92 -3.15
CA SER A 134 11.74 6.64 -3.85
C SER A 134 10.76 5.61 -3.26
N ILE A 135 9.91 5.04 -4.11
CA ILE A 135 9.01 3.93 -3.77
C ILE A 135 9.50 2.68 -4.52
N PRO A 136 10.08 1.68 -3.85
CA PRO A 136 10.58 0.49 -4.51
C PRO A 136 9.45 -0.29 -5.18
N ILE A 137 9.77 -0.91 -6.32
CA ILE A 137 8.90 -1.76 -7.11
C ILE A 137 9.50 -3.16 -7.11
N PHE A 138 8.73 -4.12 -6.62
CA PHE A 138 9.05 -5.54 -6.68
C PHE A 138 8.26 -6.19 -7.81
N ASP A 139 8.83 -7.21 -8.44
CA ASP A 139 8.09 -7.98 -9.44
C ASP A 139 7.00 -8.81 -8.77
N ASN A 140 5.88 -8.99 -9.48
CA ASN A 140 4.79 -9.80 -8.99
C ASN A 140 5.20 -11.27 -9.03
N ASP A 141 5.50 -11.78 -7.84
CA ASP A 141 5.82 -13.17 -7.63
C ASP A 141 4.59 -13.95 -7.17
N GLN A 142 4.26 -15.03 -7.88
CA GLN A 142 3.20 -15.94 -7.47
C GLN A 142 3.58 -16.69 -6.16
N ASP A 143 4.87 -16.74 -5.81
CA ASP A 143 5.39 -17.20 -4.54
C ASP A 143 5.53 -16.03 -3.55
N ILE A 144 4.50 -15.82 -2.75
CA ILE A 144 4.47 -14.74 -1.74
C ILE A 144 5.60 -14.86 -0.71
N PRO A 145 5.94 -16.05 -0.17
CA PRO A 145 7.13 -16.21 0.67
C PRO A 145 8.43 -15.69 0.03
N ARG A 146 8.63 -15.94 -1.27
CA ARG A 146 9.80 -15.43 -2.00
C ARG A 146 9.77 -13.91 -2.14
N LEU A 147 8.62 -13.33 -2.48
CA LEU A 147 8.44 -11.87 -2.52
C LEU A 147 8.69 -11.24 -1.14
N ALA A 148 8.17 -11.84 -0.07
CA ALA A 148 8.39 -11.39 1.30
C ALA A 148 9.89 -11.40 1.67
N ALA A 149 10.63 -12.43 1.28
CA ALA A 149 12.07 -12.49 1.48
C ALA A 149 12.83 -11.40 0.70
N GLN A 150 12.41 -11.10 -0.54
CA GLN A 150 12.98 -10.00 -1.32
C GLN A 150 12.73 -8.63 -0.68
N VAL A 151 11.50 -8.39 -0.21
CA VAL A 151 11.13 -7.17 0.52
C VAL A 151 11.94 -7.03 1.81
N ALA A 152 12.11 -8.12 2.56
CA ALA A 152 12.92 -8.14 3.78
C ALA A 152 14.39 -7.81 3.50
N ALA A 153 15.00 -8.49 2.52
CA ALA A 153 16.39 -8.26 2.13
C ALA A 153 16.62 -6.83 1.60
N TYR A 154 15.63 -6.25 0.92
CA TYR A 154 15.67 -4.83 0.54
C TYR A 154 15.63 -3.93 1.78
N ALA A 155 14.71 -4.18 2.70
CA ALA A 155 14.49 -3.38 3.91
C ALA A 155 15.71 -3.35 4.85
N GLU A 156 16.54 -4.38 4.85
CA GLU A 156 17.81 -4.43 5.59
C GLU A 156 18.84 -3.40 5.09
N ARG A 157 18.86 -3.16 3.78
CA ARG A 157 19.80 -2.22 3.15
C ARG A 157 19.24 -0.81 3.04
N THR A 158 17.94 -0.72 2.78
CA THR A 158 17.25 0.53 2.50
C THR A 158 15.91 0.53 3.27
N PRO A 159 15.79 1.30 4.36
CA PRO A 159 14.55 1.37 5.11
C PRO A 159 13.39 1.81 4.22
N LEU A 160 12.31 1.02 4.22
CA LEU A 160 11.09 1.39 3.51
C LEU A 160 10.39 2.52 4.27
N ALA A 161 10.37 3.71 3.68
CA ALA A 161 9.88 4.91 4.38
C ALA A 161 8.35 5.09 4.29
N TYR A 162 7.75 4.69 3.16
CA TYR A 162 6.35 5.04 2.83
C TYR A 162 5.50 3.85 2.38
N GLY A 163 6.12 2.91 1.67
CA GLY A 163 5.43 1.80 1.03
C GLY A 163 6.28 1.18 -0.06
N PHE A 164 5.72 0.19 -0.73
CA PHE A 164 6.30 -0.43 -1.92
C PHE A 164 5.20 -0.86 -2.90
N LEU A 165 5.56 -0.91 -4.18
CA LEU A 165 4.73 -1.42 -5.27
C LEU A 165 5.09 -2.87 -5.57
N VAL A 166 4.09 -3.65 -5.96
CA VAL A 166 4.24 -4.96 -6.58
C VAL A 166 3.71 -4.85 -8.00
N ARG A 167 4.56 -5.16 -8.98
CA ARG A 167 4.36 -4.85 -10.41
C ARG A 167 3.11 -5.48 -10.99
N GLY A 168 2.14 -4.68 -11.40
CA GLY A 168 0.86 -5.17 -11.93
C GLY A 168 -0.05 -5.81 -10.89
N HIS A 169 0.27 -5.66 -9.59
CA HIS A 169 -0.50 -6.21 -8.48
C HIS A 169 -1.10 -5.07 -7.66
N GLY A 170 -0.25 -4.15 -7.20
CA GLY A 170 -0.72 -3.01 -6.45
C GLY A 170 0.31 -2.55 -5.43
N LEU A 171 -0.20 -1.97 -4.36
CA LEU A 171 0.57 -1.04 -3.58
C LEU A 171 0.33 -1.28 -2.09
N TYR A 172 1.43 -1.38 -1.33
CA TYR A 172 1.45 -1.60 0.12
C TYR A 172 1.95 -0.35 0.82
N CYS A 173 1.17 0.21 1.76
CA CYS A 173 1.62 1.24 2.69
C CYS A 173 1.19 0.93 4.12
N TRP A 174 1.76 1.67 5.08
CA TRP A 174 1.48 1.47 6.48
C TRP A 174 1.59 2.75 7.29
N GLY A 175 1.03 2.75 8.51
CA GLY A 175 1.11 3.85 9.47
C GLY A 175 1.21 3.38 10.92
N GLY A 176 1.67 4.25 11.84
CA GLY A 176 1.87 3.94 13.26
C GLY A 176 0.76 4.43 14.22
N LYS A 177 0.94 4.22 15.53
CA LYS A 177 -0.05 4.60 16.57
C LYS A 177 -0.12 6.13 16.75
N CYS A 178 -1.31 6.68 16.52
CA CYS A 178 -1.84 7.98 16.99
C CYS A 178 -1.51 9.29 16.20
N ARG A 179 -2.59 10.06 15.99
CA ARG A 179 -2.77 11.47 15.55
C ARG A 179 -2.33 11.97 14.17
N LYS A 180 -1.46 11.31 13.39
CA LYS A 180 -1.34 11.64 11.94
C LYS A 180 -2.29 10.79 11.08
N ARG A 181 -3.57 10.88 11.44
CA ARG A 181 -4.71 10.27 10.73
C ARG A 181 -4.74 10.79 9.29
N ALA A 182 -4.97 9.89 8.35
CA ALA A 182 -5.18 10.20 6.94
C ALA A 182 -4.00 10.87 6.19
N ALA A 183 -2.82 11.12 6.76
CA ALA A 183 -1.70 11.72 5.98
C ALA A 183 -1.04 10.73 5.02
N ILE A 184 -1.03 9.44 5.34
CA ILE A 184 -0.46 8.40 4.46
C ILE A 184 -1.46 8.05 3.35
N LEU A 185 -2.76 7.98 3.68
CA LEU A 185 -3.86 7.86 2.71
C LEU A 185 -4.14 9.14 1.91
N LYS A 186 -4.02 10.35 2.47
CA LYS A 186 -4.21 11.65 1.76
C LYS A 186 -2.97 12.07 0.99
N GLY A 187 -1.77 11.78 1.50
CA GLY A 187 -0.52 11.92 0.75
C GLY A 187 -0.52 11.00 -0.46
N TRP A 188 -1.06 9.79 -0.34
CA TRP A 188 -1.24 8.91 -1.48
C TRP A 188 -2.47 9.15 -2.32
N SER A 189 -3.55 9.69 -1.78
CA SER A 189 -4.67 10.20 -2.57
C SER A 189 -4.23 11.29 -3.53
N PHE A 190 -3.15 12.02 -3.18
CA PHE A 190 -2.50 12.90 -4.12
C PHE A 190 -1.70 12.13 -5.19
N TYR A 191 -0.83 11.19 -4.83
CA TYR A 191 -0.05 10.45 -5.84
C TYR A 191 -0.89 9.58 -6.78
N SER A 192 -1.96 8.96 -6.27
CA SER A 192 -2.94 8.28 -7.11
C SER A 192 -3.79 9.27 -7.92
N SER A 193 -3.95 10.53 -7.54
CA SER A 193 -4.60 11.54 -8.40
C SER A 193 -3.65 12.22 -9.41
N VAL A 194 -2.37 12.37 -9.08
CA VAL A 194 -1.36 13.05 -9.90
C VAL A 194 -1.00 12.25 -11.14
N SER A 195 -1.07 10.92 -11.07
CA SER A 195 -0.86 10.07 -12.24
C SER A 195 -2.02 10.12 -13.24
N CYS A 196 -3.22 10.58 -12.85
CA CYS A 196 -4.29 10.87 -13.82
C CYS A 196 -4.00 12.11 -14.67
N ASN A 197 -3.04 12.98 -14.31
CA ASN A 197 -2.55 14.02 -15.22
C ASN A 197 -1.45 13.53 -16.18
N VAL A 198 -0.93 12.31 -16.01
CA VAL A 198 0.08 11.71 -16.92
C VAL A 198 -0.58 11.12 -18.18
N VAL A 199 -1.92 11.17 -18.30
CA VAL A 199 -2.64 10.86 -19.55
C VAL A 199 -2.62 12.04 -20.55
N TYR A 200 -1.98 13.16 -20.21
CA TYR A 200 -1.68 14.25 -21.18
C TYR A 200 -0.17 14.46 -21.37
N TRP A 201 0.61 13.41 -21.64
CA TRP A 201 1.97 13.60 -22.17
C TRP A 201 2.44 12.44 -23.05
N ARG A 202 1.75 12.25 -24.17
CA ARG A 202 2.37 11.77 -25.42
C ARG A 202 1.88 12.62 -26.59
N ARG A 203 2.57 13.73 -26.81
CA ARG A 203 2.79 14.31 -28.15
C ARG A 203 3.95 15.29 -28.05
N ASN A 204 5.15 14.73 -28.14
CA ASN A 204 6.27 15.45 -28.74
C ASN A 204 7.11 14.42 -29.51
N ASP A 205 6.47 13.83 -30.52
CA ASP A 205 7.19 13.31 -31.67
C ASP A 205 7.08 14.41 -32.74
N SER A 206 8.00 15.37 -32.67
CA SER A 206 8.14 16.44 -33.65
C SER A 206 8.92 15.89 -34.84
N ARG A 207 8.24 15.09 -35.67
CA ARG A 207 8.64 14.72 -37.03
C ARG A 207 7.45 14.07 -37.72
N ASP A 208 6.48 14.90 -38.10
CA ASP A 208 6.06 14.98 -39.50
C ASP A 208 5.08 16.14 -39.68
N CYS A 209 5.57 17.10 -40.43
CA CYS A 209 4.94 18.34 -40.80
C CYS A 209 4.38 18.20 -42.22
N TYR A 210 3.15 18.67 -42.40
CA TYR A 210 2.53 19.12 -43.65
C TYR A 210 2.10 18.08 -44.72
N ARG A 211 0.83 18.31 -45.13
CA ARG A 211 0.21 18.19 -46.47
C ARG A 211 -0.77 17.02 -46.70
N TYR A 212 -2.02 17.45 -46.85
CA TYR A 212 -3.22 16.86 -47.47
C TYR A 212 -3.79 15.58 -46.88
#